data_AF-A0A0S8BEC9-F1
#
_entry.id   AF-A0A0S8BEC9-F1
#
_cell.length_a   1.000
_cell.length_b   1.000
_cell.length_c   1.000
_cell.angle_alpha   90.00
_cell.angle_beta   90.00
_cell.angle_gamma   90.00
#
_symmetry.space_group_name_H-M   'P 1'
#
loop_
_entity.id
_entity.type
_entity.pdbx_description
1 polymer ?
#
loop_
_entity_poly.entity_id
_entity_poly.type
_entity_poly.pdbx_seq_one_letter_code
_entity_poly.pdbx_strand_id
1 'polypeptide(L)'
;GNIHRLEDWGRRQLAYTINKVHKAHYVLMNIECAQDTLQELESSFKFNDAVLRWLTVRRDEARTAPSPMAKERQEEAESGAESRKESSEEDQAEDEETVESEEEVESASEEDEKA
;
A
#
# COMPACT_ATOMS: atom_id res chain seq x y z
N GLY A 1 16.06 -4.01 24.29
CA GLY A 1 15.53 -5.12 23.48
C GLY A 1 15.95 -4.90 22.03
N ASN A 2 15.97 -5.97 21.23
CA ASN A 2 16.34 -5.92 19.81
C ASN A 2 15.12 -6.21 18.94
N ILE A 3 15.07 -5.58 17.77
CA ILE A 3 14.03 -5.84 16.75
C ILE A 3 14.68 -6.67 15.65
N HIS A 4 14.24 -7.92 15.52
CA HIS A 4 14.79 -8.88 14.56
C HIS A 4 14.09 -8.82 13.21
N ARG A 5 12.80 -8.46 13.22
CA ARG A 5 11.98 -8.36 12.02
C ARG A 5 10.89 -7.33 12.23
N LEU A 6 10.68 -6.47 11.24
CA LEU A 6 9.59 -5.52 11.18
C LEU A 6 9.03 -5.54 9.76
N GLU A 7 7.78 -5.96 9.62
CA GLU A 7 7.08 -6.06 8.35
C GLU A 7 5.77 -5.29 8.42
N ASP A 8 5.59 -4.40 7.46
CA ASP A 8 4.34 -3.70 7.22
C ASP A 8 3.58 -4.43 6.10
N TRP A 9 2.45 -5.04 6.44
CA TRP A 9 1.58 -5.72 5.47
C TRP A 9 0.48 -4.81 4.91
N GLY A 10 0.36 -3.59 5.41
CA GLY A 10 -0.51 -2.57 4.85
C GLY A 10 -1.96 -2.77 5.23
N ARG A 11 -2.83 -2.08 4.49
CA ARG A 11 -4.28 -2.13 4.70
C ARG A 11 -4.87 -3.37 4.02
N ARG A 12 -5.41 -4.30 4.80
CA ARG A 12 -6.06 -5.52 4.32
C ARG A 12 -7.53 -5.56 4.75
N GLN A 13 -8.36 -6.21 3.93
CA GLN A 13 -9.76 -6.46 4.28
C GLN A 13 -9.84 -7.54 5.37
N LEU A 14 -10.61 -7.25 6.42
CA LEU A 14 -10.87 -8.18 7.49
C LEU A 14 -11.87 -9.25 7.04
N ALA A 15 -11.68 -10.49 7.51
CA ALA A 15 -12.62 -11.58 7.25
C ALA A 15 -14.01 -11.33 7.86
N TYR A 16 -14.07 -10.53 8.93
CA TYR A 16 -15.29 -10.07 9.59
C TYR A 16 -15.06 -8.71 10.22
N THR A 17 -16.14 -7.98 10.50
CA THR A 17 -16.04 -6.64 11.07
C THR A 17 -15.60 -6.68 12.52
N ILE A 18 -14.66 -5.80 12.87
CA ILE A 18 -14.25 -5.56 14.25
C ILE A 18 -14.54 -4.09 14.54
N ASN A 19 -15.33 -3.80 15.57
CA ASN A 19 -15.73 -2.42 15.89
C ASN A 19 -16.30 -1.64 14.68
N LYS A 20 -17.05 -2.33 13.80
CA LYS A 20 -17.62 -1.78 12.54
C LYS A 20 -16.58 -1.38 11.48
N VAL A 21 -15.32 -1.79 11.64
CA VAL A 21 -14.25 -1.57 10.66
C VAL A 21 -14.14 -2.80 9.76
N HIS A 22 -13.96 -2.56 8.44
CA HIS A 22 -13.81 -3.61 7.42
C HIS A 22 -12.39 -3.75 6.88
N LYS A 23 -11.55 -2.72 7.02
CA LYS A 23 -10.15 -2.71 6.57
C LYS A 23 -9.27 -2.26 7.72
N ALA A 24 -8.17 -2.98 7.96
CA ALA A 24 -7.23 -2.65 9.02
C ALA A 24 -5.81 -2.72 8.50
N HIS A 25 -4.92 -1.99 9.18
CA HIS A 25 -3.49 -2.02 8.91
C HIS A 25 -2.83 -3.14 9.70
N TYR A 26 -2.10 -4.03 9.02
CA TYR A 26 -1.41 -5.15 9.66
C TYR A 26 0.09 -4.88 9.74
N VAL A 27 0.64 -5.08 10.94
CA VAL A 27 2.08 -5.00 11.20
C VAL A 27 2.51 -6.26 11.91
N LEU A 28 3.59 -6.87 11.45
CA LEU A 28 4.22 -8.01 12.09
C LEU A 28 5.60 -7.58 12.60
N MET A 29 5.87 -7.85 13.87
CA MET A 29 7.15 -7.52 14.49
C MET A 29 7.66 -8.70 15.31
N ASN A 30 8.94 -9.03 15.15
CA ASN A 30 9.63 -9.97 16.02
C ASN A 30 10.63 -9.19 16.88
N ILE A 31 10.38 -9.17 18.18
CA ILE A 31 11.21 -8.47 19.16
C ILE A 31 11.77 -9.43 20.19
N GLU A 32 12.96 -9.11 20.65
CA GLU A 32 13.59 -9.70 21.82
C GLU A 32 13.57 -8.66 22.94
N CYS A 33 12.80 -8.93 23.98
CA CYS A 33 12.59 -7.99 25.07
C CYS A 33 12.40 -8.74 26.40
N ALA A 34 12.56 -8.02 27.50
CA ALA A 34 12.32 -8.55 28.84
C ALA A 34 10.80 -8.59 29.12
N GLN A 35 10.40 -9.42 30.08
CA GLN A 35 8.99 -9.59 30.42
C GLN A 35 8.32 -8.28 30.87
N ASP A 36 9.03 -7.43 31.63
CA ASP A 36 8.51 -6.15 32.12
C ASP A 36 8.17 -5.22 30.96
N THR A 37 9.09 -5.09 30.00
CA THR A 37 8.87 -4.28 28.79
C THR A 37 7.73 -4.82 27.92
N LEU A 38 7.51 -6.14 27.91
CA LEU A 38 6.40 -6.74 27.18
C LEU A 38 5.04 -6.39 27.81
N GLN A 39 4.95 -6.36 29.14
CA GLN A 39 3.73 -5.95 29.86
C GLN A 39 3.40 -4.47 29.64
N GLU A 40 4.41 -3.60 29.61
CA GLU A 40 4.24 -2.18 29.29
C GLU A 40 3.70 -1.98 27.87
N LEU A 41 4.20 -2.75 26.89
CA LEU A 41 3.71 -2.73 25.51
C LEU A 41 2.26 -3.20 25.41
N GLU A 42 1.92 -4.33 26.05
CA GLU A 42 0.54 -4.83 26.05
C GLU A 42 -0.43 -3.85 26.71
N SER A 43 -0.01 -3.18 27.78
CA SER A 43 -0.79 -2.12 28.41
C SER A 43 -0.99 -0.95 27.44
N SER A 44 0.09 -0.52 26.76
CA SER A 44 0.03 0.56 25.79
C SER A 44 -0.88 0.25 24.59
N PHE A 45 -0.89 -1.00 24.10
CA PHE A 45 -1.81 -1.44 23.05
C PHE A 45 -3.27 -1.46 23.51
N LYS A 46 -3.52 -1.80 24.77
CA LYS A 46 -4.86 -1.80 25.34
C LYS A 46 -5.47 -0.41 25.45
N PHE A 47 -4.66 0.60 25.77
CA PHE A 47 -5.13 1.99 25.94
C PHE A 47 -5.10 2.81 24.64
N ASN A 48 -4.59 2.25 23.55
CA ASN A 48 -4.53 2.93 22.28
C ASN A 48 -5.70 2.51 21.37
N ASP A 49 -6.66 3.41 21.18
CA ASP A 49 -7.85 3.18 20.35
C ASP A 49 -7.53 2.95 18.86
N ALA A 50 -6.34 3.31 18.39
CA ALA A 50 -5.91 3.01 17.03
C ALA A 50 -5.61 1.51 16.81
N VAL A 51 -5.34 0.77 17.89
CA VAL A 51 -5.00 -0.65 17.85
C VAL A 51 -6.26 -1.48 18.08
N LEU A 52 -6.80 -2.05 17.01
CA LEU A 52 -8.03 -2.85 17.09
C LEU A 52 -7.83 -4.20 17.79
N ARG A 53 -6.67 -4.84 17.56
CA ARG A 53 -6.33 -6.15 18.12
C ARG A 53 -4.82 -6.36 18.03
N TRP A 54 -4.23 -6.89 19.10
CA TRP A 54 -2.86 -7.40 19.10
C TRP A 54 -2.85 -8.88 19.49
N LEU A 55 -1.78 -9.58 19.11
CA LEU A 55 -1.54 -10.96 19.49
C LEU A 55 -0.05 -11.15 19.76
N THR A 56 0.28 -11.48 21.00
CA THR A 56 1.65 -11.79 21.42
C THR A 56 1.86 -13.30 21.36
N VAL A 57 2.91 -13.77 20.68
CA VAL A 57 3.26 -15.20 20.61
C VAL A 57 4.72 -15.38 20.99
N ARG A 58 4.99 -16.18 22.02
CA ARG A 58 6.36 -16.53 22.40
C ARG A 58 7.00 -17.42 21.34
N ARG A 59 8.25 -17.13 21.00
CA ARG A 59 9.08 -17.92 20.09
C ARG A 59 10.36 -18.34 20.80
N ASP A 60 10.83 -19.54 20.49
CA ASP A 60 12.06 -20.07 21.09
C ASP A 60 13.32 -19.49 20.41
N GLU A 61 13.20 -19.07 19.15
CA GLU A 61 14.30 -18.50 18.35
C GLU A 61 13.89 -17.21 17.63
N ALA A 62 14.87 -16.34 17.37
CA ALA A 62 14.70 -15.12 16.59
C ALA A 62 14.57 -15.45 15.10
N ARG A 63 13.34 -15.41 14.57
CA ARG A 63 13.12 -15.57 13.12
C ARG A 63 13.33 -14.24 12.39
N THR A 64 14.34 -14.18 11.54
CA THR A 64 14.69 -13.00 10.71
C THR A 64 14.23 -13.12 9.26
N ALA A 65 13.86 -14.33 8.81
CA ALA A 65 13.42 -14.55 7.44
C ALA A 65 12.10 -13.80 7.12
N PRO A 66 11.96 -13.26 5.90
CA PRO A 66 10.75 -12.57 5.47
C PRO A 66 9.56 -13.52 5.41
N SER A 67 8.39 -13.05 5.84
CA SER A 67 7.16 -13.84 5.77
C SER A 67 6.67 -14.01 4.33
N PRO A 68 5.91 -15.08 4.03
CA PRO A 68 5.30 -15.26 2.71
C PRO A 68 4.43 -14.07 2.29
N MET A 69 3.74 -13.43 3.24
CA MET A 69 2.87 -12.27 2.96
C MET A 69 3.66 -11.02 2.59
N ALA A 70 4.89 -10.85 3.11
CA ALA A 70 5.75 -9.75 2.72
C ALA A 70 6.31 -9.93 1.29
N LYS A 71 6.56 -11.18 0.87
CA LYS A 71 7.00 -11.50 -0.49
C LYS A 71 5.89 -11.26 -1.52
N GLU A 72 4.70 -11.78 -1.23
CA GLU A 72 3.51 -11.60 -2.08
C GLU A 72 3.21 -10.10 -2.30
N ARG A 73 3.34 -9.28 -1.26
CA ARG A 73 3.14 -7.82 -1.40
C ARG A 73 4.21 -7.14 -2.25
N GLN A 74 5.45 -7.61 -2.22
CA GLN A 74 6.51 -7.03 -3.05
C GLN A 74 6.21 -7.30 -4.53
N GLU A 75 5.76 -8.52 -4.84
CA GLU A 75 5.33 -8.93 -6.19
C GLU A 75 4.08 -8.18 -6.67
N GLU A 76 3.07 -7.98 -5.80
CA GLU A 76 1.87 -7.19 -6.09
C GLU A 76 2.15 -5.69 -6.24
N ALA A 77 3.09 -5.14 -5.47
CA ALA A 77 3.46 -3.73 -5.54
C ALA A 77 4.27 -3.42 -6.81
N GLU A 78 5.10 -4.36 -7.25
CA GLU A 78 5.86 -4.26 -8.50
C GLU A 78 4.90 -4.29 -9.71
N SER A 79 3.96 -5.24 -9.75
CA SER A 79 2.97 -5.34 -10.84
C SER A 79 1.94 -4.20 -10.87
N GLY A 80 1.52 -3.66 -9.72
CA GLY A 80 0.60 -2.52 -9.66
C GLY A 80 1.22 -1.18 -10.07
N ALA A 81 2.55 -1.04 -9.99
CA ALA A 81 3.26 0.16 -10.44
C ALA A 81 3.35 0.24 -11.97
N GLU A 82 3.41 -0.90 -12.65
CA GLU A 82 3.43 -1.00 -14.12
C GLU A 82 2.09 -0.55 -14.72
N SER A 83 0.97 -1.05 -14.18
CA SER A 83 -0.38 -0.69 -14.66
C SER A 83 -0.73 0.80 -14.49
N ARG A 84 -0.20 1.46 -13.45
CA ARG A 84 -0.41 2.91 -13.27
C ARG A 84 0.42 3.75 -14.24
N LYS A 85 1.52 3.20 -14.77
CA LYS A 85 2.40 3.88 -15.72
C LYS A 85 1.84 3.77 -17.14
N GLU A 86 1.33 2.60 -17.52
CA GLU A 86 0.61 2.40 -18.78
C GLU A 86 -0.62 3.31 -18.90
N SER A 87 -1.45 3.41 -17.85
CA SER A 87 -2.62 4.29 -17.86
C SER A 87 -2.26 5.79 -17.97
N SER A 88 -1.07 6.19 -17.53
CA SER A 88 -0.62 7.59 -17.68
C SER A 88 0.06 7.88 -19.02
N GLU A 89 0.49 6.85 -19.74
CA GLU A 89 1.08 6.95 -21.09
C GLU A 89 -0.02 6.88 -22.17
N GLU A 90 -1.09 6.10 -21.95
CA GLU A 90 -2.30 6.13 -22.81
C GLU A 90 -3.06 7.47 -22.73
N ASP A 91 -3.26 8.03 -21.52
CA ASP A 91 -3.90 9.35 -21.35
C ASP A 91 -3.11 10.48 -22.05
N GLN A 92 -1.77 10.39 -22.11
CA GLN A 92 -0.92 11.37 -22.79
C GLN A 92 -0.93 11.21 -24.31
N ALA A 93 -1.08 9.98 -24.83
CA ALA A 93 -1.18 9.73 -26.26
C ALA A 93 -2.55 10.15 -26.82
N GLU A 94 -3.63 10.00 -26.05
CA GLU A 94 -4.97 10.47 -26.45
C GLU A 94 -5.07 12.00 -26.43
N ASP A 95 -4.42 12.68 -25.48
CA ASP A 95 -4.38 14.15 -25.42
C ASP A 95 -3.56 14.73 -26.59
N GLU A 96 -2.43 14.12 -26.97
CA GLU A 96 -1.64 14.55 -28.15
C GLU A 96 -2.38 14.32 -29.49
N GLU A 97 -3.07 13.19 -29.69
CA GLU A 97 -3.88 12.97 -30.92
C GLU A 97 -5.06 13.94 -31.02
N THR A 98 -5.67 14.31 -29.88
CA THR A 98 -6.81 15.24 -29.88
C THR A 98 -6.34 16.65 -30.24
N VAL A 99 -5.19 17.10 -29.73
CA VAL A 99 -4.62 18.41 -30.02
C VAL A 99 -4.15 18.54 -31.48
N GLU A 100 -3.52 17.51 -32.06
CA GLU A 100 -3.17 17.51 -33.50
C GLU A 100 -4.43 17.58 -34.40
N SER A 101 -5.51 16.91 -34.01
CA SER A 101 -6.76 16.94 -34.77
C SER A 101 -7.48 18.29 -34.71
N GLU A 102 -7.36 19.03 -33.61
CA GLU A 102 -7.95 20.36 -33.45
C GLU A 102 -7.15 21.43 -34.20
N GLU A 103 -5.81 21.35 -34.22
CA GLU A 103 -4.95 22.26 -35.00
C GLU A 103 -5.10 22.08 -36.52
N GLU A 104 -5.28 20.85 -37.02
CA GLU A 104 -5.55 20.63 -38.46
C GLU A 104 -6.92 21.22 -38.88
N VAL A 105 -7.94 21.14 -38.02
CA VAL A 105 -9.29 21.65 -38.32
C VAL A 105 -9.34 23.18 -38.27
N GLU A 106 -8.60 23.82 -37.36
CA GLU A 106 -8.48 25.28 -37.35
C GLU A 106 -7.73 25.80 -38.59
N SER A 107 -6.62 25.15 -39.00
CA SER A 107 -5.86 25.58 -40.18
C SER A 107 -6.65 25.46 -41.50
N ALA A 108 -7.51 24.44 -41.61
CA ALA A 108 -8.37 24.26 -42.79
C ALA A 108 -9.51 25.29 -42.87
N SER A 109 -9.95 25.83 -41.71
CA SER A 109 -11.02 26.84 -41.66
C SER A 109 -10.54 28.25 -42.02
N GLU A 110 -9.27 28.58 -41.75
CA GLU A 110 -8.67 29.87 -42.11
C GLU A 110 -8.31 30.00 -43.60
N GLU A 111 -8.12 28.88 -44.31
CA GLU A 111 -7.86 28.89 -45.75
C GLU A 111 -9.13 29.15 -46.60
N ASP A 112 -10.31 28.73 -46.13
CA ASP A 112 -11.59 28.92 -46.84
C ASP A 112 -12.12 30.38 -46.73
N GLU A 113 -11.73 31.15 -45.70
CA GLU A 113 -12.17 32.55 -45.52
C GLU A 113 -11.39 33.57 -46.39
N LYS A 114 -10.35 33.14 -47.10
CA LYS A 114 -9.50 33.99 -47.95
C LYS A 114 -9.62 33.76 -49.46
N ALA A 115 -10.53 32.91 -49.92
CA ALA A 115 -10.76 32.61 -51.34
C ALA A 115 -11.89 33.44 -52.00
#